data_AF-A0A0M8W8S2-F1
#
_entry.id   AF-A0A0M8W8S2-F1
#
_cell.length_a   1.000
_cell.length_b   1.000
_cell.length_c   1.000
_cell.angle_alpha   90.00
_cell.angle_beta   90.00
_cell.angle_gamma   90.00
#
_symmetry.space_group_name_H-M   'P 1'
#
loop_
_entity.id
_entity.type
_entity.pdbx_description
1 polymer ?
#
loop_
_entity_poly.entity_id
_entity_poly.type
_entity_poly.pdbx_seq_one_letter_code
_entity_poly.pdbx_strand_id
1 'polypeptide(L)'
;MYRAAIASVHRLGNPLALVRVHRGLGRALCRVAEWEEAERVVRLAAAFALRSGDRTQQAHCEEALSAMYTARGMHELALEHATASTRLHPGDDGAWFASSFALRARCLAALNEFDATLAATTEALYLHRTLVPRDETGDRLVRGAQPRSV
;
A
#
# COMPACT_ATOMS: atom_id res chain seq x y z
N MET A 1 -2.22 24.76 -0.03
CA MET A 1 -0.97 23.98 -0.24
C MET A 1 -1.01 23.14 -1.53
N TYR A 2 -1.96 22.21 -1.73
CA TYR A 2 -1.97 21.30 -2.88
C TYR A 2 -2.05 21.93 -4.29
N ARG A 3 -2.79 23.03 -4.46
CA ARG A 3 -2.91 23.72 -5.76
C ARG A 3 -1.56 24.18 -6.31
N ALA A 4 -0.67 24.69 -5.44
CA ALA A 4 0.67 25.11 -5.82
C ALA A 4 1.55 23.91 -6.23
N ALA A 5 1.43 22.77 -5.53
CA ALA A 5 2.14 21.54 -5.89
C ALA A 5 1.68 21.02 -7.26
N ILE A 6 0.36 20.95 -7.51
CA ILE A 6 -0.19 20.49 -8.79
C ILE A 6 0.26 21.40 -9.95
N ALA A 7 0.20 22.72 -9.76
CA ALA A 7 0.64 23.69 -10.76
C ALA A 7 2.14 23.59 -11.07
N SER A 8 2.98 23.42 -10.04
CA SER A 8 4.42 23.24 -10.23
C SER A 8 4.74 21.93 -10.94
N VAL A 9 4.09 20.83 -10.59
CA VAL A 9 4.35 19.55 -11.26
C VAL A 9 3.87 19.55 -12.71
N HIS A 10 2.74 20.20 -13.03
CA HIS A 10 2.31 20.39 -14.43
C HIS A 10 3.35 21.15 -15.24
N ARG A 11 3.95 22.21 -14.68
CA ARG A 11 5.01 22.98 -15.33
C ARG A 11 6.29 22.17 -15.54
N LEU A 12 6.62 21.27 -14.62
CA LEU A 12 7.83 20.45 -14.68
C LEU A 12 7.68 19.22 -15.59
N GLY A 13 6.47 18.91 -16.06
CA GLY A 13 6.22 17.80 -16.98
C GLY A 13 6.61 16.43 -16.42
N ASN A 14 6.60 16.23 -15.10
CA ASN A 14 6.97 14.96 -14.46
C ASN A 14 5.71 14.16 -14.05
N PRO A 15 5.31 13.12 -14.83
CA PRO A 15 4.09 12.37 -14.56
C PRO A 15 4.12 11.60 -13.24
N LEU A 16 5.30 11.13 -12.80
CA LEU A 16 5.46 10.39 -11.55
C LEU A 16 5.21 11.29 -10.33
N ALA A 17 5.65 12.54 -10.40
CA ALA A 17 5.36 13.52 -9.37
C ALA A 17 3.85 13.84 -9.30
N LEU A 18 3.12 13.81 -10.43
CA LEU A 18 1.66 14.02 -10.43
C LEU A 18 0.95 12.88 -9.68
N VAL A 19 1.33 11.62 -9.94
CA VAL A 19 0.75 10.47 -9.24
C VAL A 19 0.91 10.62 -7.73
N ARG A 20 2.13 10.94 -7.27
CA ARG A 20 2.42 11.07 -5.83
C ARG A 20 1.65 12.21 -5.18
N VAL A 21 1.56 13.37 -5.84
CA VAL A 21 0.82 14.53 -5.33
C VAL A 21 -0.68 14.22 -5.23
N HIS A 22 -1.27 13.65 -6.28
CA HIS A 22 -2.69 13.29 -6.28
C HIS A 22 -2.99 12.20 -5.24
N ARG A 23 -2.20 11.13 -5.16
CA ARG A 23 -2.37 10.11 -4.12
C ARG A 23 -2.27 10.70 -2.71
N GLY A 24 -1.31 11.59 -2.47
CA GLY A 24 -1.16 12.28 -1.19
C GLY A 24 -2.40 13.12 -0.85
N LEU A 25 -2.94 13.85 -1.82
CA LEU A 25 -4.18 14.62 -1.66
C LEU A 25 -5.37 13.70 -1.35
N GLY A 26 -5.53 12.61 -2.08
CA GLY A 26 -6.57 11.63 -1.82
C GLY A 26 -6.55 11.06 -0.40
N ARG A 27 -5.36 10.71 0.11
CA ARG A 27 -5.19 10.27 1.51
C ARG A 27 -5.53 11.36 2.53
N ALA A 28 -5.21 12.62 2.23
CA ALA A 28 -5.57 13.74 3.09
C ALA A 28 -7.09 13.96 3.13
N LEU A 29 -7.75 13.91 1.98
CA LEU A 29 -9.21 14.01 1.85
C LEU A 29 -9.93 12.87 2.60
N CYS A 30 -9.42 11.63 2.49
CA CYS A 30 -9.94 10.50 3.28
C CYS A 30 -9.92 10.78 4.79
N ARG A 31 -8.88 11.43 5.31
CA ARG A 31 -8.77 11.72 6.76
C ARG A 31 -9.79 12.75 7.26
N VAL A 32 -10.31 13.57 6.35
CA VAL A 32 -11.35 14.56 6.65
C VAL A 32 -12.73 14.12 6.14
N ALA A 33 -12.88 12.82 5.81
CA ALA A 33 -14.12 12.21 5.33
C ALA A 33 -14.69 12.81 4.03
N GLU A 34 -13.85 13.45 3.20
CA GLU A 34 -14.20 13.93 1.87
C GLU A 34 -14.08 12.78 0.86
N TRP A 35 -14.96 11.78 0.97
CA TRP A 35 -14.81 10.48 0.33
C TRP A 35 -14.87 10.53 -1.20
N GLU A 36 -15.84 11.24 -1.75
CA GLU A 36 -16.08 11.31 -3.18
C GLU A 36 -14.90 12.01 -3.89
N GLU A 37 -14.43 13.11 -3.30
CA GLU A 37 -13.29 13.86 -3.82
C GLU A 37 -11.98 13.08 -3.63
N ALA A 38 -11.83 12.36 -2.51
CA ALA A 38 -10.70 11.45 -2.32
C ALA A 38 -10.64 10.38 -3.42
N GLU A 39 -11.75 9.69 -3.66
CA GLU A 39 -11.86 8.64 -4.68
C GLU A 39 -11.51 9.20 -6.07
N ARG A 40 -12.10 10.35 -6.43
CA ARG A 40 -11.87 11.01 -7.70
C ARG A 40 -10.39 11.33 -7.91
N VAL A 41 -9.74 11.89 -6.90
CA VAL A 41 -8.32 12.28 -6.98
C VAL A 41 -7.39 11.06 -7.01
N VAL A 42 -7.69 10.00 -6.24
CA VAL A 42 -6.89 8.76 -6.28
C VAL A 42 -7.05 8.04 -7.62
N ARG A 43 -8.26 7.98 -8.19
CA ARG A 43 -8.47 7.40 -9.53
C ARG A 43 -7.76 8.19 -10.63
N LEU A 44 -7.70 9.51 -10.50
CA LEU A 44 -6.87 10.32 -11.40
C LEU A 44 -5.38 9.94 -11.29
N ALA A 45 -4.87 9.74 -10.07
CA ALA A 45 -3.50 9.27 -9.85
C ALA A 45 -3.28 7.87 -10.47
N ALA A 46 -4.23 6.96 -10.32
CA ALA A 46 -4.18 5.62 -10.91
C ALA A 46 -4.12 5.68 -12.45
N ALA A 47 -4.91 6.55 -13.07
CA ALA A 47 -4.88 6.74 -14.52
C ALA A 47 -3.53 7.27 -15.02
N PHE A 48 -2.88 8.17 -14.27
CA PHE A 48 -1.52 8.61 -14.57
C PHE A 48 -0.50 7.48 -14.43
N ALA A 49 -0.56 6.69 -13.36
CA ALA A 49 0.33 5.55 -13.12
C ALA A 49 0.18 4.44 -14.17
N LEU A 50 -1.04 4.23 -14.66
CA LEU A 50 -1.32 3.33 -15.77
C LEU A 50 -0.64 3.81 -17.06
N ARG A 51 -0.81 5.10 -17.41
CA ARG A 51 -0.19 5.67 -18.61
C ARG A 51 1.33 5.69 -18.55
N SER A 52 1.93 5.80 -17.36
CA SER A 52 3.39 5.74 -17.21
C SER A 52 3.95 4.31 -17.23
N GLY A 53 3.09 3.29 -17.14
CA GLY A 53 3.53 1.89 -17.01
C GLY A 53 4.20 1.55 -15.67
N ASP A 54 4.14 2.46 -14.69
CA ASP A 54 4.81 2.29 -13.40
C ASP A 54 3.95 1.43 -12.47
N ARG A 55 4.25 0.13 -12.44
CA ARG A 55 3.53 -0.86 -11.63
C ARG A 55 3.56 -0.57 -10.13
N THR A 56 4.67 -0.04 -9.62
CA THR A 56 4.79 0.33 -8.21
C THR A 56 3.86 1.50 -7.88
N GLN A 57 3.75 2.49 -8.76
CA GLN A 57 2.80 3.58 -8.57
C GLN A 57 1.35 3.13 -8.73
N GLN A 58 1.07 2.17 -9.62
CA GLN A 58 -0.25 1.55 -9.74
C GLN A 58 -0.63 0.84 -8.42
N ALA A 59 0.27 0.02 -7.86
CA ALA A 59 0.05 -0.66 -6.58
C ALA A 59 -0.27 0.32 -5.45
N HIS A 60 0.49 1.41 -5.33
CA HIS A 60 0.23 2.43 -4.31
C HIS A 60 -1.13 3.16 -4.49
N CYS A 61 -1.64 3.28 -5.71
CA CYS A 61 -2.97 3.85 -5.95
C CYS A 61 -4.07 2.88 -5.50
N GLU A 62 -3.90 1.59 -5.80
CA GLU A 62 -4.78 0.52 -5.31
C GLU A 62 -4.81 0.45 -3.77
N GLU A 63 -3.66 0.58 -3.10
CA GLU A 63 -3.62 0.67 -1.63
C GLU A 63 -4.37 1.89 -1.08
N ALA A 64 -4.29 3.03 -1.77
CA ALA A 64 -4.98 4.23 -1.34
C ALA A 64 -6.51 4.07 -1.46
N LEU A 65 -6.99 3.43 -2.53
CA LEU A 65 -8.40 3.07 -2.70
C LEU A 65 -8.85 2.07 -1.63
N SER A 66 -8.06 1.02 -1.39
CA SER A 66 -8.36 0.02 -0.36
C SER A 66 -8.47 0.65 1.04
N ALA A 67 -7.54 1.52 1.41
CA ALA A 67 -7.58 2.24 2.69
C ALA A 67 -8.81 3.14 2.81
N MET A 68 -9.19 3.82 1.72
CA MET A 68 -10.38 4.66 1.67
C MET A 68 -11.66 3.84 1.88
N TYR A 69 -11.84 2.73 1.15
CA TYR A 69 -13.02 1.89 1.31
C TYR A 69 -13.07 1.20 2.66
N THR A 70 -11.91 0.83 3.23
CA THR A 70 -11.82 0.33 4.61
C THR A 70 -12.34 1.38 5.59
N ALA A 71 -11.95 2.65 5.45
CA ALA A 71 -12.41 3.74 6.32
C ALA A 71 -13.92 4.00 6.18
N ARG A 72 -14.53 3.64 5.04
CA ARG A 72 -15.97 3.73 4.77
C ARG A 72 -16.76 2.48 5.20
N GLY A 73 -16.09 1.45 5.73
CA GLY A 73 -16.72 0.16 6.06
C GLY A 73 -17.08 -0.71 4.84
N MET A 74 -16.60 -0.34 3.65
CA MET A 74 -16.86 -1.05 2.39
C MET A 74 -15.80 -2.13 2.18
N HIS A 75 -15.85 -3.17 3.00
CA HIS A 75 -14.75 -4.15 3.11
C HIS A 75 -14.55 -5.02 1.85
N GLU A 76 -15.61 -5.31 1.09
CA GLU A 76 -15.52 -6.04 -0.18
C GLU A 76 -14.73 -5.24 -1.23
N LEU A 77 -15.11 -3.98 -1.47
CA LEU A 77 -14.37 -3.07 -2.36
C LEU A 77 -12.93 -2.85 -1.86
N ALA A 78 -12.75 -2.74 -0.55
CA ALA A 78 -11.42 -2.61 0.03
C ALA A 78 -10.53 -3.83 -0.27
N LEU A 79 -11.09 -5.04 -0.22
CA LEU A 79 -10.41 -6.29 -0.51
C LEU A 79 -10.04 -6.41 -1.99
N GLU A 80 -10.92 -6.00 -2.91
CA GLU A 80 -10.65 -5.99 -4.35
C GLU A 80 -9.38 -5.17 -4.65
N HIS A 81 -9.35 -3.93 -4.13
CA HIS A 81 -8.23 -3.02 -4.29
C HIS A 81 -6.96 -3.50 -3.55
N ALA A 82 -7.08 -4.10 -2.36
CA ALA A 82 -5.92 -4.67 -1.66
C ALA A 82 -5.29 -5.85 -2.44
N THR A 83 -6.15 -6.67 -3.06
CA THR A 83 -5.72 -7.81 -3.88
C THR A 83 -5.09 -7.32 -5.19
N ALA A 84 -5.64 -6.28 -5.81
CA ALA A 84 -5.04 -5.65 -6.98
C ALA A 84 -3.65 -5.07 -6.67
N SER A 85 -3.50 -4.35 -5.55
CA SER A 85 -2.19 -3.86 -5.10
C SER A 85 -1.16 -4.98 -4.95
N THR A 86 -1.55 -6.08 -4.30
CA THR A 86 -0.66 -7.23 -4.08
C THR A 86 -0.18 -7.84 -5.39
N ARG A 87 -1.01 -7.89 -6.43
CA ARG A 87 -0.62 -8.41 -7.77
C ARG A 87 0.31 -7.47 -8.55
N LEU A 88 0.29 -6.17 -8.23
CA LEU A 88 1.04 -5.15 -8.95
C LEU A 88 2.45 -4.94 -8.39
N HIS A 89 2.68 -5.28 -7.12
CA HIS A 89 4.01 -5.17 -6.53
C HIS A 89 4.97 -6.17 -7.18
N PRO A 90 6.14 -5.71 -7.68
CA PRO A 90 7.20 -6.62 -8.09
C PRO A 90 7.70 -7.35 -6.84
N GLY A 91 7.82 -8.67 -6.90
CA GLY A 91 8.16 -9.54 -5.77
C GLY A 91 9.54 -9.33 -5.14
N ASP A 92 10.27 -8.28 -5.52
CA ASP A 92 11.68 -8.06 -5.16
C ASP A 92 11.89 -6.94 -4.10
N ASP A 93 10.94 -6.03 -3.87
CA ASP A 93 11.09 -4.90 -2.93
C ASP A 93 10.20 -5.07 -1.67
N GLY A 94 10.74 -5.75 -0.66
CA GLY A 94 9.95 -6.42 0.38
C GLY A 94 9.14 -5.56 1.36
N ALA A 95 9.45 -4.26 1.58
CA ALA A 95 8.76 -3.46 2.61
C ALA A 95 7.34 -3.04 2.19
N TRP A 96 7.21 -2.62 0.94
CA TRP A 96 5.93 -2.22 0.37
C TRP A 96 5.09 -3.45 0.01
N PHE A 97 5.74 -4.52 -0.46
CA PHE A 97 5.08 -5.79 -0.73
C PHE A 97 4.49 -6.40 0.55
N ALA A 98 5.22 -6.40 1.65
CA ALA A 98 4.69 -6.92 2.91
C ALA A 98 3.54 -6.06 3.47
N SER A 99 3.57 -4.74 3.23
CA SER A 99 2.51 -3.82 3.61
C SER A 99 1.21 -4.06 2.84
N SER A 100 1.27 -4.44 1.56
CA SER A 100 0.08 -4.76 0.76
C SER A 100 -0.61 -6.03 1.26
N PHE A 101 0.14 -7.05 1.67
CA PHE A 101 -0.42 -8.26 2.29
C PHE A 101 -1.07 -7.98 3.65
N ALA A 102 -0.46 -7.13 4.47
CA ALA A 102 -1.04 -6.73 5.75
C ALA A 102 -2.38 -5.98 5.56
N LEU A 103 -2.48 -5.12 4.55
CA LEU A 103 -3.72 -4.42 4.21
C LEU A 103 -4.80 -5.40 3.73
N ARG A 104 -4.45 -6.37 2.89
CA ARG A 104 -5.35 -7.44 2.43
C ARG A 104 -5.85 -8.29 3.61
N ALA A 105 -4.96 -8.69 4.51
CA ALA A 105 -5.31 -9.46 5.70
C ALA A 105 -6.33 -8.72 6.58
N ARG A 106 -6.17 -7.40 6.75
CA ARG A 106 -7.13 -6.58 7.49
C ARG A 106 -8.52 -6.57 6.84
N CYS A 107 -8.60 -6.52 5.52
CA CYS A 107 -9.87 -6.56 4.80
C CYS A 107 -10.56 -7.93 4.96
N LEU A 108 -9.80 -9.02 4.82
CA LEU A 108 -10.29 -10.38 5.01
C LEU A 108 -10.79 -10.61 6.45
N ALA A 109 -10.07 -10.09 7.44
CA ALA A 109 -10.48 -10.18 8.84
C ALA A 109 -11.81 -9.44 9.08
N ALA A 110 -11.99 -8.27 8.48
CA ALA A 110 -13.24 -7.51 8.57
C ALA A 110 -14.44 -8.22 7.92
N LEU A 111 -14.18 -9.11 6.96
CA LEU A 111 -15.17 -9.96 6.29
C LEU A 111 -15.37 -11.33 6.98
N ASN A 112 -14.69 -11.59 8.11
CA ASN A 112 -14.67 -12.88 8.80
C ASN A 112 -14.08 -14.04 7.98
N GLU A 113 -13.25 -13.75 6.98
CA GLU A 113 -12.52 -14.76 6.21
C GLU A 113 -11.22 -15.15 6.94
N PHE A 114 -11.35 -15.88 8.04
CA PHE A 114 -10.25 -16.15 8.96
C PHE A 114 -9.13 -17.03 8.36
N ASP A 115 -9.48 -18.03 7.55
CA ASP A 115 -8.47 -18.88 6.88
C ASP A 115 -7.62 -18.07 5.89
N ALA A 116 -8.27 -17.23 5.08
CA ALA A 116 -7.59 -16.36 4.13
C ALA A 116 -6.77 -15.26 4.85
N THR A 117 -7.26 -14.77 5.99
CA THR A 117 -6.53 -13.84 6.87
C THR A 117 -5.24 -14.47 7.38
N LEU A 118 -5.30 -15.72 7.86
CA LEU A 118 -4.13 -16.43 8.35
C LEU A 118 -3.08 -16.60 7.24
N ALA A 119 -3.50 -16.96 6.03
CA ALA A 119 -2.60 -17.06 4.88
C ALA A 119 -1.94 -15.70 4.57
N ALA A 120 -2.73 -14.62 4.46
CA ALA A 120 -2.22 -13.30 4.11
C ALA A 120 -1.29 -12.70 5.19
N THR A 121 -1.58 -12.92 6.47
CA THR A 121 -0.71 -12.48 7.58
C THR A 121 0.60 -13.27 7.64
N THR A 122 0.55 -14.58 7.34
CA THR A 122 1.74 -15.44 7.28
C THR A 122 2.70 -14.95 6.19
N GLU A 123 2.19 -14.64 5.01
CA GLU A 123 2.98 -14.05 3.91
C GLU A 123 3.58 -12.69 4.30
N ALA A 124 2.77 -11.79 4.88
CA ALA A 124 3.26 -10.49 5.34
C ALA A 124 4.39 -10.60 6.36
N LEU A 125 4.29 -11.56 7.30
CA LEU A 125 5.32 -11.83 8.31
C LEU A 125 6.58 -12.44 7.68
N TYR A 126 6.42 -13.36 6.73
CA TYR A 126 7.54 -13.94 6.01
C TYR A 126 8.36 -12.85 5.31
N LEU A 127 7.68 -11.96 4.57
CA LEU A 127 8.29 -10.84 3.86
C LEU A 127 8.92 -9.80 4.82
N HIS A 128 8.28 -9.47 5.95
CA HIS A 128 8.90 -8.60 6.95
C HIS A 128 10.19 -9.20 7.52
N ARG A 129 10.22 -10.53 7.71
CA ARG A 129 11.40 -11.21 8.22
C ARG A 129 12.52 -11.33 7.19
N THR A 130 12.22 -11.32 5.88
CA THR A 130 13.25 -11.33 4.83
C THR A 130 13.93 -9.97 4.64
N LEU A 131 13.28 -8.88 5.09
CA LEU A 131 13.83 -7.52 5.07
C LEU A 131 14.87 -7.26 6.17
N VAL A 132 14.94 -8.11 7.19
CA VAL A 132 15.94 -8.00 8.25
C VAL A 132 17.33 -8.29 7.65
N PRO A 133 18.31 -7.38 7.78
CA PRO A 133 19.67 -7.62 7.29
C PRO A 133 20.23 -8.92 7.86
N ARG A 134 20.91 -9.68 7.00
CA ARG A 134 21.68 -10.85 7.42
C ARG A 134 23.00 -10.39 8.02
N ASP A 135 23.46 -11.10 9.05
CA ASP A 135 24.82 -10.93 9.57
C ASP A 135 25.85 -11.60 8.65
N GLU A 136 27.12 -11.52 9.05
CA GLU A 136 28.29 -12.00 8.31
C GLU A 136 28.25 -13.52 8.06
N THR A 137 27.52 -14.25 8.90
CA THR A 137 27.27 -15.70 8.83
C THR A 137 26.06 -16.08 7.98
N GLY A 138 25.29 -15.10 7.49
CA GLY A 138 24.09 -15.31 6.71
C GLY A 138 22.81 -15.48 7.54
N ASP A 139 22.90 -15.36 8.87
CA ASP A 139 21.76 -15.47 9.79
C ASP A 139 21.04 -14.13 9.93
N ARG A 140 19.73 -14.18 10.21
CA ARG A 140 18.91 -12.95 10.28
C ARG A 140 19.11 -12.28 11.64
N LEU A 141 19.43 -10.99 11.64
CA LEU A 141 19.57 -10.17 12.85
C LEU A 141 18.20 -9.89 13.52
N VAL A 142 17.63 -10.87 14.20
CA VAL A 142 16.40 -10.67 14.97
C VAL A 142 16.72 -9.86 16.22
N ARG A 143 16.45 -8.54 16.20
CA ARG A 143 16.48 -7.74 17.44
C ARG A 143 15.30 -8.16 18.32
N GLY A 144 15.54 -9.03 19.29
CA GLY A 144 14.56 -9.29 20.36
C GLY A 144 14.43 -10.72 20.89
N ALA A 145 15.49 -11.53 20.91
CA ALA A 145 15.54 -12.68 21.78
C ALA A 145 16.85 -12.63 22.56
N GLN A 146 16.79 -12.12 23.80
CA GLN A 146 17.86 -12.44 24.75
C GLN A 146 17.92 -13.97 24.88
N PRO A 147 19.13 -14.57 24.89
CA PRO A 147 19.24 -15.99 25.16
C PRO A 147 18.71 -16.24 26.58
N ARG A 148 17.72 -17.15 26.69
CA ARG A 148 17.42 -17.76 27.99
C ARG A 148 18.66 -18.56 28.39
N SER A 149 19.39 -18.02 29.35
CA SER A 149 20.42 -18.74 30.10
C SER A 149 19.79 -19.98 30.74
N VAL A 150 20.35 -21.15 30.45
CA VAL A 150 20.29 -22.33 31.32
C VAL A 150 21.70 -22.57 31.81
#